data_AF-A0ABD3JBW3-F1
#
_entry.id   AF-A0ABD3JBW3-F1
#
_cell.length_a   1.000
_cell.length_b   1.000
_cell.length_c   1.000
_cell.angle_alpha   90.00
_cell.angle_beta   90.00
_cell.angle_gamma   90.00
#
_symmetry.space_group_name_H-M   'P 1'
#
loop_
_entity.id
_entity.type
_entity.pdbx_description
1 polymer ?
#
loop_
_entity_poly.entity_id
_entity_poly.type
_entity_poly.pdbx_seq_one_letter_code
_entity_poly.pdbx_strand_id
1 'polypeptide(L)'
;MEEIHRLHVDDFYFSALYDEEEIFPISDEKYALEVQLQEVLMGSSNISSRRNATIQFCTAEIASLENSEAAKCSRVFCHICMEEKSSEEMFKGLRCSHSFCMECMGQYVALKIKENEPTVTCPDVKCKSVLEPQVCRSILPREVLDRWENVLCESAILGSQKFYCPFKDCSAMLVDDGVEVVTESECQICRRLFCARCKVPWHSGTECEEFRMMKRGAREKDLGDMMTKLAESNRWRRCPSCKFYVEKVDGCQHISCRCGHQFCYGCGRSLRGHHSCVS
;
A
#
# COMPACT_ATOMS: atom_id res chain seq x y z
N MET A 1 7.70 -10.86 18.03
CA MET A 1 8.39 -9.56 17.96
C MET A 1 9.10 -9.52 16.62
N GLU A 2 8.67 -8.77 15.61
CA GLU A 2 7.76 -7.63 15.59
C GLU A 2 6.88 -7.68 14.33
N GLU A 3 5.61 -7.33 14.53
CA GLU A 3 4.57 -7.14 13.54
C GLU A 3 4.79 -5.82 12.80
N ILE A 4 4.71 -5.85 11.47
CA ILE A 4 4.72 -4.65 10.63
C ILE A 4 3.29 -4.13 10.56
N HIS A 5 3.05 -3.03 11.28
CA HIS A 5 1.85 -2.19 11.24
C HIS A 5 1.57 -1.75 9.79
N ARG A 6 0.58 -2.38 9.13
CA ARG A 6 -0.07 -1.84 7.94
C ARG A 6 -1.27 -1.01 8.39
N LEU A 7 -1.20 0.29 8.13
CA LEU A 7 -2.25 1.25 8.44
C LEU A 7 -3.53 0.90 7.68
N HIS A 8 -4.61 0.82 8.46
CA HIS A 8 -6.00 0.72 8.05
C HIS A 8 -6.34 1.80 7.03
N VAL A 9 -6.78 1.37 5.85
CA VAL A 9 -7.60 2.19 4.95
C VAL A 9 -8.77 1.31 4.54
N ASP A 10 -9.97 1.82 4.80
CA ASP A 10 -11.30 1.35 4.33
C ASP A 10 -12.15 0.45 5.25
N ASP A 11 -12.50 0.97 6.43
CA ASP A 11 -13.76 0.60 7.13
C ASP A 11 -14.99 1.29 6.50
N PHE A 12 -14.80 2.24 5.59
CA PHE A 12 -15.91 2.97 4.97
C PHE A 12 -16.43 2.28 3.69
N TYR A 13 -15.62 1.46 3.02
CA TYR A 13 -16.01 0.78 1.77
C TYR A 13 -16.74 -0.54 2.01
N PHE A 14 -16.56 -1.17 3.18
CA PHE A 14 -17.25 -2.43 3.52
C PHE A 14 -18.74 -2.24 3.84
N SER A 15 -19.18 -1.04 4.20
CA SER A 15 -20.60 -0.72 4.46
C SER A 15 -21.47 -0.65 3.21
N ALA A 16 -20.90 -0.69 2.00
CA ALA A 16 -21.66 -0.59 0.75
C ALA A 16 -21.88 -1.94 0.04
N LEU A 17 -21.31 -3.04 0.55
CA LEU A 17 -21.38 -4.38 -0.08
C LEU A 17 -22.01 -5.45 0.81
N TYR A 18 -22.40 -5.10 2.03
CA TYR A 18 -23.17 -5.95 2.93
C TYR A 18 -24.25 -5.11 3.61
N ASP A 19 -25.41 -5.03 2.97
CA ASP A 19 -26.67 -4.81 3.71
C ASP A 19 -26.90 -6.07 4.56
N GLU A 20 -26.34 -6.09 5.77
CA GLU A 20 -27.05 -6.69 6.90
C GLU A 20 -27.41 -5.57 7.86
N GLU A 21 -28.71 -5.29 7.88
CA GLU A 21 -29.39 -4.39 8.78
C GLU A 21 -29.17 -4.82 10.24
N GLU A 22 -28.65 -3.91 11.09
CA GLU A 22 -29.20 -3.76 12.43
C GLU A 22 -29.78 -2.35 12.55
N ILE A 23 -31.01 -2.27 12.07
CA ILE A 23 -31.97 -1.20 12.32
C ILE A 23 -32.17 -1.09 13.84
N PHE A 24 -31.94 0.12 14.38
CA PHE A 24 -32.41 0.52 15.71
C PHE A 24 -33.86 0.02 15.94
N PRO A 25 -34.21 -0.48 17.13
CA PRO A 25 -35.50 -1.13 17.36
C PRO A 25 -36.65 -0.18 17.02
N ILE A 26 -37.35 -0.50 15.93
CA ILE A 26 -38.62 0.13 15.54
C ILE A 26 -39.60 -0.21 16.67
N SER A 27 -40.23 0.80 17.29
CA SER A 27 -41.26 0.50 18.29
C SER A 27 -42.42 -0.25 17.65
N ASP A 28 -42.99 -1.20 18.38
CA ASP A 28 -44.07 -2.09 17.92
C ASP A 28 -45.25 -1.33 17.28
N GLU A 29 -45.47 -0.07 17.68
CA GLU A 29 -46.51 0.81 17.15
C GLU A 29 -46.26 1.22 15.68
N LYS A 30 -45.02 1.46 15.30
CA LYS A 30 -44.67 1.86 13.93
C LYS A 30 -44.67 0.66 12.98
N TYR A 31 -44.30 -0.52 13.48
CA TYR A 31 -44.41 -1.78 12.74
C TYR A 31 -45.87 -2.17 12.48
N ALA A 32 -46.74 -2.02 13.49
CA ALA A 32 -48.17 -2.29 13.33
C ALA A 32 -48.84 -1.38 12.28
N LEU A 33 -48.46 -0.10 12.22
CA LEU A 33 -48.95 0.84 11.21
C LEU A 33 -48.50 0.47 9.78
N GLU A 34 -47.27 -0.02 9.61
CA GLU A 34 -46.73 -0.45 8.32
C GLU A 34 -47.45 -1.71 7.80
N VAL A 35 -47.72 -2.67 8.68
CA VAL A 35 -48.47 -3.89 8.34
C VAL A 35 -49.91 -3.54 7.93
N GLN A 36 -50.58 -2.64 8.65
CA GLN A 36 -51.93 -2.18 8.29
C GLN A 36 -51.95 -1.44 6.94
N LEU A 37 -50.90 -0.67 6.62
CA LEU A 37 -50.79 0.01 5.33
C LEU A 37 -50.60 -1.00 4.17
N GLN A 38 -49.77 -2.02 4.35
CA GLN A 38 -49.59 -3.08 3.36
C GLN A 38 -50.86 -3.91 3.15
N GLU A 39 -51.63 -4.21 4.20
CA GLU A 39 -52.91 -4.91 4.09
C GLU A 39 -53.94 -4.11 3.28
N VAL A 40 -54.01 -2.78 3.48
CA VAL A 40 -54.89 -1.90 2.72
C VAL A 40 -54.47 -1.81 1.24
N LEU A 41 -53.17 -1.79 0.94
CA LEU A 41 -52.64 -1.79 -0.43
C LEU A 41 -52.92 -3.13 -1.15
N MET A 42 -52.81 -4.25 -0.45
CA MET A 42 -53.09 -5.59 -1.00
C MET A 42 -54.60 -5.84 -1.16
N GLY A 43 -55.45 -5.23 -0.32
CA GLY A 43 -56.90 -5.24 -0.48
C GLY A 43 -57.42 -4.38 -1.66
N SER A 44 -56.65 -3.37 -2.07
CA SER A 44 -57.03 -2.42 -3.13
C SER A 44 -56.70 -2.91 -4.55
N SER A 45 -56.04 -4.07 -4.70
CA SER A 45 -55.61 -4.61 -6.00
C SER A 45 -56.59 -5.63 -6.60
N ASN A 46 -57.70 -5.93 -5.94
CA ASN A 46 -58.75 -6.84 -6.45
C ASN A 46 -60.05 -6.10 -6.75
N ILE A 47 -60.06 -5.18 -7.72
CA ILE A 47 -61.23 -4.81 -8.53
C ILE A 47 -60.73 -4.20 -9.86
N SER A 48 -60.60 -5.05 -10.89
CA SER A 48 -61.27 -4.85 -12.20
C SER A 48 -60.74 -5.79 -13.28
N SER A 49 -61.67 -6.63 -13.76
CA SER A 49 -61.83 -7.05 -15.16
C SER A 49 -60.86 -8.05 -15.78
N ARG A 50 -61.22 -9.33 -15.58
CA ARG A 50 -61.57 -10.33 -16.61
C ARG A 50 -61.35 -9.89 -18.08
N ARG A 51 -60.58 -10.69 -18.83
CA ARG A 51 -61.00 -11.37 -20.09
C ARG A 51 -59.96 -12.42 -20.55
N ASN A 52 -60.48 -13.64 -20.65
CA ASN A 52 -60.02 -14.91 -21.26
C ASN A 52 -58.77 -14.93 -22.17
N ALA A 53 -57.89 -15.93 -21.95
CA ALA A 53 -57.55 -16.94 -22.97
C ALA A 53 -56.75 -18.12 -22.35
N THR A 54 -57.37 -19.29 -22.44
CA THR A 54 -56.93 -20.70 -22.39
C THR A 54 -55.44 -21.03 -22.18
N ILE A 55 -55.19 -21.84 -21.14
CA ILE A 55 -53.99 -22.65 -20.91
C ILE A 55 -53.93 -23.74 -22.00
N GLN A 56 -52.84 -23.82 -22.75
CA GLN A 56 -52.51 -25.01 -23.51
C GLN A 56 -51.04 -25.40 -23.29
N PHE A 57 -50.87 -26.46 -22.52
CA PHE A 57 -49.64 -27.20 -22.35
C PHE A 57 -49.41 -28.03 -23.62
N CYS A 58 -48.21 -28.00 -24.22
CA CYS A 58 -47.83 -28.98 -25.24
C CYS A 58 -46.41 -29.48 -25.03
N THR A 59 -46.34 -30.79 -24.80
CA THR A 59 -45.18 -31.67 -24.71
C THR A 59 -44.71 -32.15 -26.09
N ALA A 60 -43.40 -32.39 -26.19
CA ALA A 60 -42.66 -33.38 -27.00
C ALA A 60 -42.58 -33.30 -28.55
N GLU A 61 -41.31 -33.42 -28.98
CA GLU A 61 -40.73 -34.16 -30.13
C GLU A 61 -40.82 -33.66 -31.60
N ILE A 62 -39.61 -33.37 -32.12
CA ILE A 62 -38.99 -33.67 -33.42
C ILE A 62 -39.90 -33.73 -34.67
N ALA A 63 -39.78 -32.72 -35.54
CA ALA A 63 -39.58 -32.91 -36.98
C ALA A 63 -39.10 -31.61 -37.66
N SER A 64 -38.10 -31.75 -38.51
CA SER A 64 -37.44 -30.77 -39.37
C SER A 64 -38.36 -30.05 -40.37
N LEU A 65 -38.12 -28.76 -40.61
CA LEU A 65 -37.74 -28.15 -41.92
C LEU A 65 -37.70 -26.60 -41.85
N GLU A 66 -36.46 -26.08 -41.90
CA GLU A 66 -35.95 -24.88 -42.61
C GLU A 66 -36.66 -23.50 -42.59
N ASN A 67 -36.00 -22.59 -41.85
CA ASN A 67 -35.43 -21.30 -42.29
C ASN A 67 -36.32 -20.03 -42.33
N SER A 68 -36.13 -19.13 -41.35
CA SER A 68 -35.79 -17.71 -41.61
C SER A 68 -35.25 -17.00 -40.36
N GLU A 69 -34.09 -16.35 -40.55
CA GLU A 69 -33.49 -15.28 -39.74
C GLU A 69 -33.13 -15.56 -38.27
N ALA A 70 -32.21 -16.51 -38.07
CA ALA A 70 -31.33 -16.46 -36.91
C ALA A 70 -30.33 -15.31 -37.09
N ALA A 71 -30.49 -14.23 -36.32
CA ALA A 71 -29.34 -13.43 -35.92
C ALA A 71 -28.30 -14.41 -35.38
N LYS A 72 -27.24 -14.68 -36.15
CA LYS A 72 -26.12 -15.53 -35.75
C LYS A 72 -25.42 -14.83 -34.59
N CYS A 73 -25.94 -15.02 -33.39
CA CYS A 73 -25.27 -14.62 -32.17
C CYS A 73 -24.08 -15.57 -32.03
N SER A 74 -22.93 -15.18 -32.59
CA SER A 74 -21.69 -15.93 -32.42
C SER A 74 -21.35 -15.90 -30.95
N ARG A 75 -21.60 -17.02 -30.28
CA ARG A 75 -21.28 -17.20 -28.88
C ARG A 75 -19.79 -17.51 -28.74
N VAL A 76 -19.15 -16.94 -27.71
CA VAL A 76 -17.71 -17.01 -27.45
C VAL A 76 -17.50 -17.43 -26.00
N PHE A 77 -16.52 -18.29 -25.76
CA PHE A 77 -16.18 -18.73 -24.39
C PHE A 77 -15.25 -17.73 -23.69
N CYS A 78 -15.55 -17.44 -22.43
CA CYS A 78 -14.67 -16.72 -21.53
C CYS A 78 -13.65 -17.68 -20.88
N HIS A 79 -12.36 -17.39 -20.95
CA HIS A 79 -11.32 -18.24 -20.36
C HIS A 79 -11.19 -18.15 -18.83
N ILE A 80 -11.88 -17.22 -18.16
CA ILE A 80 -11.87 -17.10 -16.69
C ILE A 80 -13.04 -17.85 -16.07
N CYS A 81 -14.29 -17.48 -16.40
CA CYS A 81 -15.47 -18.14 -15.84
C CYS A 81 -15.89 -19.41 -16.58
N MET A 82 -15.30 -19.69 -17.75
CA MET A 82 -15.64 -20.84 -18.61
C MET A 82 -17.08 -20.84 -19.14
N GLU A 83 -17.76 -19.69 -19.10
CA GLU A 83 -19.12 -19.53 -19.62
C GLU A 83 -19.14 -19.07 -21.07
N GLU A 84 -20.23 -19.44 -21.76
CA GLU A 84 -20.52 -19.00 -23.11
C GLU A 84 -21.24 -17.64 -23.07
N LYS A 85 -20.68 -16.65 -23.76
CA LYS A 85 -21.17 -15.27 -23.77
C LYS A 85 -21.43 -14.80 -25.21
N SER A 86 -22.33 -13.86 -25.36
CA SER A 86 -22.54 -13.16 -26.64
C SER A 86 -21.32 -12.29 -26.98
N SER A 87 -21.14 -11.95 -28.27
CA SER A 87 -20.05 -11.06 -28.69
C SER A 87 -20.08 -9.67 -28.05
N GLU A 88 -21.24 -9.23 -27.54
CA GLU A 88 -21.43 -7.95 -26.85
C GLU A 88 -20.97 -8.00 -25.39
N GLU A 89 -21.08 -9.17 -24.76
CA GLU A 89 -20.61 -9.42 -23.40
C GLU A 89 -19.09 -9.66 -23.31
N MET A 90 -18.42 -9.83 -24.45
CA MET A 90 -16.99 -10.04 -24.54
C MET A 90 -16.22 -8.72 -24.53
N PHE A 91 -15.13 -8.69 -23.79
CA PHE A 91 -14.25 -7.52 -23.71
C PHE A 91 -13.45 -7.32 -25.02
N LYS A 92 -13.46 -6.10 -25.56
CA LYS A 92 -12.88 -5.76 -26.88
C LYS A 92 -11.60 -4.91 -26.82
N GLY A 93 -10.94 -4.82 -25.67
CA GLY A 93 -9.78 -3.94 -25.45
C GLY A 93 -8.40 -4.60 -25.49
N LEU A 94 -8.32 -5.91 -25.71
CA LEU A 94 -7.06 -6.65 -25.67
C LEU A 94 -6.31 -6.57 -27.01
N ARG A 95 -4.99 -6.35 -26.95
CA ARG A 95 -4.08 -6.43 -28.11
C ARG A 95 -3.51 -7.84 -28.31
N CYS A 96 -4.28 -8.87 -27.92
CA CYS A 96 -3.95 -10.29 -28.06
C CYS A 96 -5.22 -11.10 -28.40
N SER A 97 -5.08 -12.38 -28.71
CA SER A 97 -6.20 -13.26 -29.12
C SER A 97 -6.97 -13.91 -27.97
N HIS A 98 -6.69 -13.54 -26.71
CA HIS A 98 -7.36 -14.12 -25.55
C HIS A 98 -8.72 -13.46 -25.31
N SER A 99 -9.70 -14.28 -24.95
CA SER A 99 -11.11 -13.88 -24.85
C SER A 99 -11.62 -13.99 -23.42
N PHE A 100 -12.14 -12.88 -22.90
CA PHE A 100 -12.72 -12.79 -21.56
C PHE A 100 -13.99 -11.95 -21.60
N CYS A 101 -14.98 -12.29 -20.77
CA CYS A 101 -16.17 -11.46 -20.63
C CYS A 101 -15.85 -10.14 -19.91
N MET A 102 -16.69 -9.13 -20.12
CA MET A 102 -16.55 -7.81 -19.50
C MET A 102 -16.53 -7.88 -17.96
N GLU A 103 -17.34 -8.76 -17.37
CA GLU A 103 -17.43 -8.94 -15.92
C GLU A 103 -16.11 -9.47 -15.33
N CYS A 104 -15.57 -10.57 -15.87
CA CYS A 104 -14.29 -11.12 -15.40
C CYS A 104 -13.14 -10.14 -15.61
N MET A 105 -13.12 -9.39 -16.71
CA MET A 105 -12.12 -8.35 -16.93
C MET A 105 -12.25 -7.21 -15.91
N GLY A 106 -13.47 -6.76 -15.62
CA GLY A 106 -13.71 -5.71 -14.63
C GLY A 106 -13.21 -6.11 -13.25
N GLN A 107 -13.56 -7.32 -12.80
CA GLN A 107 -13.09 -7.87 -11.52
C GLN A 107 -11.57 -8.03 -11.49
N TYR A 108 -10.97 -8.58 -12.54
CA TYR A 108 -9.53 -8.77 -12.63
C TYR A 108 -8.76 -7.45 -12.54
N VAL A 109 -9.18 -6.45 -13.30
CA VAL A 109 -8.53 -5.13 -13.32
C VAL A 109 -8.70 -4.43 -11.98
N ALA A 110 -9.91 -4.46 -11.39
CA ALA A 110 -10.16 -3.89 -10.07
C ALA A 110 -9.28 -4.53 -8.98
N LEU A 111 -9.10 -5.85 -9.01
CA LEU A 111 -8.20 -6.56 -8.10
C LEU A 111 -6.74 -6.11 -8.28
N LYS A 112 -6.26 -5.96 -9.52
CA LYS A 112 -4.88 -5.51 -9.77
C LYS A 112 -4.61 -4.09 -9.30
N ILE A 113 -5.57 -3.20 -9.49
CA ILE A 113 -5.49 -1.81 -8.98
C ILE A 113 -5.51 -1.80 -7.45
N LYS A 114 -6.31 -2.68 -6.81
CA LYS A 114 -6.33 -2.84 -5.35
C LYS A 114 -4.97 -3.32 -4.81
N GLU A 115 -4.27 -4.17 -5.55
CA GLU A 115 -2.91 -4.64 -5.23
C GLU A 115 -1.82 -3.55 -5.47
N ASN A 116 -2.19 -2.35 -5.91
CA ASN A 116 -1.29 -1.27 -6.33
C ASN A 116 -0.31 -1.70 -7.44
N GLU A 117 -0.73 -2.61 -8.32
CA GLU A 117 0.03 -2.98 -9.51
C GLU A 117 -0.24 -1.94 -10.62
N PRO A 118 0.74 -1.12 -11.01
CA PRO A 118 0.51 -0.06 -12.00
C PRO A 118 0.27 -0.62 -13.40
N THR A 119 0.93 -1.73 -13.74
CA THR A 119 0.89 -2.30 -15.08
C THR A 119 -0.01 -3.54 -15.10
N VAL A 120 -1.26 -3.36 -15.54
CA VAL A 120 -2.19 -4.48 -15.71
C VAL A 120 -1.94 -5.14 -17.06
N THR A 121 -1.66 -6.45 -17.06
CA THR A 121 -1.48 -7.25 -18.27
C THR A 121 -2.70 -8.11 -18.56
N CYS A 122 -2.71 -8.77 -19.72
CA CYS A 122 -3.68 -9.82 -20.02
C CYS A 122 -3.73 -10.88 -18.89
N PRO A 123 -4.93 -11.36 -18.50
CA PRO A 123 -5.07 -12.41 -17.48
C PRO A 123 -4.37 -13.73 -17.81
N ASP A 124 -4.12 -14.01 -19.10
CA ASP A 124 -3.35 -15.18 -19.52
C ASP A 124 -1.88 -15.07 -19.06
N VAL A 125 -1.42 -16.06 -18.31
CA VAL A 125 -0.10 -16.10 -17.64
C VAL A 125 1.08 -15.98 -18.62
N LYS A 126 0.92 -16.42 -19.88
CA LYS A 126 1.99 -16.37 -20.89
C LYS A 126 1.92 -15.11 -21.74
N CYS A 127 0.89 -14.29 -21.57
CA CYS A 127 0.67 -13.09 -22.34
C CYS A 127 1.18 -11.85 -21.60
N LYS A 128 2.00 -11.04 -22.28
CA LYS A 128 2.51 -9.76 -21.75
C LYS A 128 1.83 -8.53 -22.36
N SER A 129 0.67 -8.72 -23.00
CA SER A 129 -0.10 -7.60 -23.55
C SER A 129 -0.54 -6.71 -22.41
N VAL A 130 -0.13 -5.44 -22.42
CA VAL A 130 -0.52 -4.44 -21.43
C VAL A 130 -1.91 -3.89 -21.77
N LEU A 131 -2.69 -3.62 -20.72
CA LEU A 131 -4.02 -3.04 -20.79
C LEU A 131 -3.96 -1.56 -20.39
N GLU A 132 -4.60 -0.70 -21.17
CA GLU A 132 -4.64 0.74 -20.92
C GLU A 132 -5.96 1.13 -20.23
N PRO A 133 -5.98 2.08 -19.28
CA PRO A 133 -7.21 2.50 -18.60
C PRO A 133 -8.35 2.90 -19.55
N GLN A 134 -8.01 3.55 -20.68
CA GLN A 134 -9.01 3.97 -21.66
C GLN A 134 -9.89 2.85 -22.20
N VAL A 135 -9.36 1.63 -22.36
CA VAL A 135 -10.14 0.51 -22.91
C VAL A 135 -11.04 -0.15 -21.87
N CYS A 136 -10.84 0.15 -20.59
CA CYS A 136 -11.64 -0.39 -19.48
C CYS A 136 -12.75 0.56 -19.01
N ARG A 137 -12.90 1.74 -19.63
CA ARG A 137 -13.88 2.76 -19.22
C ARG A 137 -15.32 2.29 -19.18
N SER A 138 -15.68 1.33 -20.04
CA SER A 138 -17.05 0.79 -20.12
C SER A 138 -17.32 -0.32 -19.10
N ILE A 139 -16.29 -0.87 -18.46
CA ILE A 139 -16.39 -2.04 -17.56
C ILE A 139 -15.97 -1.74 -16.12
N LEU A 140 -15.46 -0.53 -15.86
CA LEU A 140 -15.01 -0.10 -14.53
C LEU A 140 -15.77 1.14 -14.07
N PRO A 141 -16.07 1.24 -12.76
CA PRO A 141 -16.50 2.50 -12.14
C PRO A 141 -15.46 3.60 -12.30
N ARG A 142 -15.90 4.86 -12.29
CA ARG A 142 -15.02 6.03 -12.46
C ARG A 142 -13.96 6.10 -11.37
N GLU A 143 -14.34 5.78 -10.13
CA GLU A 143 -13.48 5.82 -8.95
C GLU A 143 -12.30 4.84 -9.09
N VAL A 144 -12.54 3.67 -9.72
CA VAL A 144 -11.50 2.66 -9.97
C VAL A 144 -10.55 3.12 -11.08
N LEU A 145 -11.08 3.77 -12.12
CA LEU A 145 -10.26 4.34 -13.20
C LEU A 145 -9.38 5.48 -12.68
N ASP A 146 -9.95 6.41 -11.92
CA ASP A 146 -9.22 7.53 -11.32
C ASP A 146 -8.10 7.01 -10.41
N ARG A 147 -8.38 5.97 -9.61
CA ARG A 147 -7.36 5.30 -8.80
C ARG A 147 -6.27 4.67 -9.66
N TRP A 148 -6.63 4.01 -10.76
CA TRP A 148 -5.63 3.43 -11.67
C TRP A 148 -4.75 4.50 -12.32
N GLU A 149 -5.35 5.59 -12.80
CA GLU A 149 -4.62 6.72 -13.37
C GLU A 149 -3.68 7.37 -12.33
N ASN A 150 -4.11 7.49 -11.07
CA ASN A 150 -3.26 7.94 -9.97
C ASN A 150 -2.08 7.00 -9.71
N VAL A 151 -2.33 5.68 -9.64
CA VAL A 151 -1.27 4.68 -9.46
C VAL A 151 -0.28 4.71 -10.62
N LEU A 152 -0.75 4.89 -11.86
CA LEU A 152 0.10 5.07 -13.04
C LEU A 152 0.96 6.33 -12.91
N CYS A 153 0.37 7.47 -12.56
CA CYS A 153 1.10 8.73 -12.32
C CYS A 153 2.15 8.57 -11.21
N GLU A 154 1.79 7.94 -10.08
CA GLU A 154 2.71 7.71 -8.97
C GLU A 154 3.85 6.76 -9.34
N SER A 155 3.58 5.75 -10.18
CA SER A 155 4.57 4.80 -10.66
C SER A 155 5.54 5.41 -11.68
N ALA A 156 5.11 6.44 -12.41
CA ALA A 156 5.97 7.20 -13.32
C ALA A 156 7.03 8.01 -12.55
N ILE A 157 6.74 8.39 -11.31
CA ILE A 157 7.71 9.07 -10.44
C ILE A 157 8.64 8.03 -9.82
N LEU A 158 9.91 8.05 -10.23
CA LEU A 158 10.92 7.13 -9.73
C LEU A 158 11.15 7.35 -8.23
N GLY A 159 11.42 6.28 -7.48
CA GLY A 159 11.75 6.38 -6.05
C GLY A 159 12.95 7.30 -5.76
N SER A 160 13.87 7.44 -6.71
CA SER A 160 15.01 8.39 -6.63
C SER A 160 14.59 9.86 -6.69
N GLN A 161 13.46 10.16 -7.34
CA GLN A 161 12.89 11.51 -7.47
C GLN A 161 12.06 11.89 -6.24
N LYS A 162 11.57 10.92 -5.48
CA LYS A 162 10.78 11.16 -4.27
C LYS A 162 11.70 11.48 -3.09
N PHE A 163 11.38 12.53 -2.36
CA PHE A 163 11.97 12.82 -1.06
C PHE A 163 10.93 13.50 -0.16
N TYR A 164 11.29 13.72 1.10
CA TYR A 164 10.38 14.31 2.08
C TYR A 164 10.90 15.64 2.57
N CYS A 165 9.97 16.52 2.92
CA CYS A 165 10.24 17.76 3.62
C CYS A 165 11.09 17.46 4.87
N PRO A 166 12.23 18.15 5.06
CA PRO A 166 13.17 17.82 6.13
C PRO A 166 12.68 18.21 7.54
N PHE A 167 11.56 18.92 7.61
CA PHE A 167 10.93 19.32 8.86
C PHE A 167 9.98 18.21 9.32
N LYS A 168 10.30 17.59 10.47
CA LYS A 168 9.59 16.41 11.00
C LYS A 168 8.10 16.61 11.21
N ASP A 169 7.71 17.82 11.59
CA ASP A 169 6.34 18.25 11.80
C ASP A 169 5.55 18.46 10.49
N CYS A 170 6.23 18.46 9.33
CA CYS A 170 5.62 18.53 8.02
C CYS A 170 5.72 17.20 7.26
N SER A 171 6.93 16.71 7.02
CA SER A 171 7.21 15.44 6.31
C SER A 171 6.45 15.23 5.00
N ALA A 172 6.02 16.31 4.34
CA ALA A 172 5.32 16.25 3.05
C ALA A 172 6.20 15.61 1.97
N MET A 173 5.63 14.78 1.09
CA MET A 173 6.34 14.23 -0.07
C MET A 173 6.59 15.33 -1.09
N LEU A 174 7.80 15.37 -1.61
CA LEU A 174 8.29 16.30 -2.63
C LEU A 174 8.91 15.48 -3.78
N VAL A 175 8.85 16.03 -4.99
CA VAL A 175 9.36 15.39 -6.21
C VAL A 175 10.45 16.27 -6.81
N ASP A 176 11.61 15.67 -7.08
CA ASP A 176 12.70 16.24 -7.85
C ASP A 176 12.58 15.74 -9.30
N ASP A 177 12.14 16.61 -10.20
CA ASP A 177 11.97 16.30 -11.62
C ASP A 177 13.30 16.22 -12.38
N GLY A 178 14.42 16.61 -11.76
CA GLY A 178 15.76 16.58 -12.32
C GLY A 178 15.98 17.51 -13.51
N VAL A 179 15.04 18.44 -13.78
CA VAL A 179 15.11 19.37 -14.91
C VAL A 179 16.17 20.43 -14.65
N GLU A 180 16.21 20.95 -13.43
CA GLU A 180 17.19 21.96 -13.00
C GLU A 180 17.88 21.55 -11.70
N VAL A 181 19.15 21.93 -11.57
CA VAL A 181 19.88 21.76 -10.31
C VAL A 181 19.46 22.87 -9.36
N VAL A 182 18.34 22.66 -8.67
CA VAL A 182 17.84 23.56 -7.64
C VAL A 182 18.55 23.26 -6.32
N THR A 183 19.19 24.28 -5.73
CA THR A 183 19.84 24.13 -4.41
C THR A 183 18.93 24.62 -3.30
N GLU A 184 18.35 25.80 -3.44
CA GLU A 184 17.40 26.38 -2.49
C GLU A 184 15.97 26.18 -2.98
N SER A 185 15.09 25.66 -2.12
CA SER A 185 13.68 25.47 -2.46
C SER A 185 12.78 25.66 -1.24
N GLU A 186 11.51 25.99 -1.48
CA GLU A 186 10.49 26.21 -0.45
C GLU A 186 9.49 25.05 -0.44
N CYS A 187 9.20 24.52 0.75
CA CYS A 187 8.16 23.51 0.89
C CYS A 187 6.77 24.13 0.68
N GLN A 188 5.98 23.58 -0.24
CA GLN A 188 4.64 24.10 -0.56
C GLN A 188 3.61 23.92 0.58
N ILE A 189 3.88 23.01 1.52
CA ILE A 189 2.99 22.73 2.66
C ILE A 189 3.32 23.62 3.85
N CYS A 190 4.58 23.62 4.29
CA CYS A 190 4.99 24.36 5.50
C CYS A 190 5.68 25.70 5.23
N ARG A 191 5.89 26.07 3.97
CA ARG A 191 6.48 27.35 3.51
C ARG A 191 7.91 27.61 4.01
N ARG A 192 8.61 26.58 4.47
CA ARG A 192 9.98 26.68 4.97
C ARG A 192 11.00 26.33 3.89
N LEU A 193 12.10 27.08 3.90
CA LEU A 193 13.22 26.88 2.99
C LEU A 193 14.03 25.64 3.39
N PHE A 194 14.45 24.89 2.38
CA PHE A 194 15.31 23.73 2.51
C PHE A 194 16.32 23.65 1.36
N CYS A 195 17.40 22.91 1.59
CA CYS A 195 18.35 22.59 0.54
C CYS A 195 17.90 21.32 -0.19
N ALA A 196 17.51 21.42 -1.47
CA ALA A 196 17.04 20.27 -2.25
C ALA A 196 18.16 19.25 -2.52
N ARG A 197 19.42 19.72 -2.66
CA ARG A 197 20.59 18.86 -2.87
C ARG A 197 21.02 18.07 -1.62
N CYS A 198 20.85 18.66 -0.43
CA CYS A 198 21.21 18.03 0.84
C CYS A 198 20.02 17.40 1.57
N LYS A 199 18.79 17.73 1.18
CA LYS A 199 17.53 17.28 1.79
C LYS A 199 17.46 17.59 3.30
N VAL A 200 17.83 18.82 3.66
CA VAL A 200 17.91 19.34 5.05
C VAL A 200 17.36 20.77 5.11
N PRO A 201 17.05 21.31 6.31
CA PRO A 201 16.70 22.73 6.43
C PRO A 201 17.77 23.62 5.80
N TRP A 202 17.35 24.77 5.27
CA TRP A 202 18.22 25.66 4.52
C TRP A 202 19.46 26.07 5.34
N HIS A 203 20.62 26.06 4.69
CA HIS A 203 21.92 26.33 5.30
C HIS A 203 22.68 27.44 4.56
N SER A 204 22.14 28.66 4.63
CA SER A 204 22.76 29.85 4.03
C SER A 204 24.21 30.05 4.50
N GLY A 205 25.09 30.48 3.60
CA GLY A 205 26.47 30.87 3.94
C GLY A 205 27.46 29.71 4.06
N THR A 206 27.06 28.49 3.70
CA THR A 206 27.95 27.33 3.63
C THR A 206 27.59 26.50 2.41
N GLU A 207 28.59 26.12 1.61
CA GLU A 207 28.35 25.26 0.47
C GLU A 207 27.89 23.86 0.92
N CYS A 208 27.10 23.19 0.09
CA CYS A 208 26.58 21.85 0.38
C CYS A 208 27.68 20.84 0.78
N GLU A 209 28.88 20.96 0.21
CA GLU A 209 30.01 20.08 0.50
C GLU A 209 30.56 20.31 1.91
N GLU A 210 30.82 21.56 2.26
CA GLU A 210 31.28 21.97 3.59
C GLU A 210 30.28 21.60 4.67
N PHE A 211 28.98 21.83 4.41
CA PHE A 211 27.90 21.47 5.33
C PHE A 211 27.87 19.97 5.62
N ARG A 212 28.05 19.13 4.59
CA ARG A 212 28.11 17.66 4.73
C ARG A 212 29.29 17.22 5.59
N MET A 213 30.46 17.82 5.40
CA MET A 213 31.65 17.52 6.19
C MET A 213 31.46 17.91 7.66
N MET A 214 30.92 19.10 7.92
CA MET A 214 30.62 19.57 9.28
C MET A 214 29.63 18.64 10.00
N LYS A 215 28.54 18.24 9.32
CA LYS A 215 27.56 17.28 9.86
C LYS A 215 28.17 15.92 10.15
N ARG A 216 29.09 15.44 9.31
CA ARG A 216 29.78 14.16 9.54
C ARG A 216 30.63 14.24 10.81
N GLY A 217 31.46 15.28 10.94
CA GLY A 217 32.28 15.47 12.14
C GLY A 217 31.45 15.63 13.41
N ALA A 218 30.33 16.36 13.35
CA ALA A 218 29.41 16.50 14.47
C ALA A 218 28.79 15.15 14.89
N ARG A 219 28.34 14.34 13.92
CA ARG A 219 27.81 12.99 14.20
C ARG A 219 28.86 12.07 14.81
N GLU A 220 30.08 12.06 14.29
CA GLU A 220 31.18 11.25 14.83
C GLU A 220 31.50 11.63 16.28
N LYS A 221 31.47 12.94 16.58
CA LYS A 221 31.62 13.45 17.95
C LYS A 221 30.46 13.02 18.84
N ASP A 222 29.20 13.18 18.40
CA ASP A 222 28.02 12.79 19.17
C ASP A 222 28.00 11.29 19.48
N LEU A 223 28.38 10.44 18.51
CA LEU A 223 28.54 9.00 18.68
C LEU A 223 29.66 8.67 19.68
N GLY A 224 30.80 9.36 19.60
CA GLY A 224 31.89 9.22 20.55
C GLY A 224 31.50 9.61 21.98
N ASP A 225 30.77 10.71 22.13
CA ASP A 225 30.26 11.21 23.41
C ASP A 225 29.21 10.25 23.99
N MET A 226 28.30 9.73 23.15
CA MET A 226 27.33 8.71 23.55
C MET A 226 28.00 7.41 23.99
N MET A 227 29.00 6.92 23.24
CA MET A 227 29.75 5.72 23.59
C MET A 227 30.52 5.90 24.91
N THR A 228 31.05 7.09 25.16
CA THR A 228 31.75 7.43 26.42
C THR A 228 30.78 7.40 27.60
N LYS A 229 29.60 8.01 27.48
CA LYS A 229 28.55 7.99 28.52
C LYS A 229 28.06 6.57 28.82
N LEU A 230 27.85 5.76 27.79
CA LEU A 230 27.41 4.36 27.95
C LEU A 230 28.47 3.52 28.66
N ALA A 231 29.74 3.75 28.32
CA ALA A 231 30.85 3.08 29.00
C ALA A 231 30.96 3.49 30.47
N GLU A 232 30.70 4.75 30.81
CA GLU A 232 30.66 5.21 32.20
C GLU A 232 29.51 4.57 32.98
N SER A 233 28.30 4.53 32.42
CA SER A 233 27.13 3.94 33.08
C SER A 233 27.30 2.44 33.33
N ASN A 234 27.89 1.72 32.38
CA ASN A 234 28.15 0.28 32.48
C ASN A 234 29.51 -0.06 33.11
N ARG A 235 30.26 0.95 33.57
CA ARG A 235 31.62 0.81 34.12
C ARG A 235 32.56 0.04 33.19
N TRP A 236 32.39 0.16 31.88
CA TRP A 236 33.27 -0.42 30.89
C TRP A 236 34.63 0.28 30.90
N ARG A 237 35.70 -0.49 30.73
CA ARG A 237 37.08 0.03 30.81
C ARG A 237 37.78 -0.05 29.46
N ARG A 238 38.43 1.04 29.04
CA ARG A 238 39.26 1.02 27.83
C ARG A 238 40.56 0.26 28.07
N CYS A 239 40.91 -0.63 27.16
CA CYS A 239 42.21 -1.27 27.14
C CYS A 239 43.31 -0.21 26.92
N PRO A 240 44.40 -0.19 27.71
CA PRO A 240 45.49 0.77 27.55
C PRO A 240 46.21 0.68 26.20
N SER A 241 46.26 -0.52 25.63
CA SER A 241 46.96 -0.80 24.38
C SER A 241 46.07 -0.47 23.17
N CYS A 242 44.96 -1.18 23.00
CA CYS A 242 44.11 -1.06 21.79
C CYS A 242 42.94 -0.07 21.92
N LYS A 243 42.71 0.53 23.09
CA LYS A 243 41.65 1.51 23.39
C LYS A 243 40.20 1.01 23.25
N PHE A 244 39.96 -0.23 22.87
CA PHE A 244 38.62 -0.83 22.91
C PHE A 244 38.05 -0.88 24.33
N TYR A 245 36.76 -0.62 24.46
CA TYR A 245 36.02 -0.83 25.70
C TYR A 245 35.88 -2.32 25.98
N VAL A 246 36.16 -2.69 27.22
CA VAL A 246 36.04 -4.04 27.74
C VAL A 246 34.99 -4.01 28.83
N GLU A 247 34.04 -4.93 28.75
CA GLU A 247 33.06 -5.21 29.78
C GLU A 247 33.55 -6.34 30.69
N LYS A 248 33.31 -6.22 31.99
CA LYS A 248 33.56 -7.29 32.96
C LYS A 248 32.22 -7.83 33.46
N VAL A 249 31.97 -9.11 33.19
CA VAL A 249 30.77 -9.81 33.66
C VAL A 249 30.92 -10.21 35.14
N ASP A 250 32.02 -10.87 35.51
CA ASP A 250 32.31 -11.24 36.91
C ASP A 250 33.82 -11.53 37.13
N GLY A 251 34.26 -11.77 38.37
CA GLY A 251 35.60 -12.27 38.71
C GLY A 251 36.62 -11.19 39.13
N CYS A 252 37.91 -11.50 38.96
CA CYS A 252 39.04 -10.68 39.40
C CYS A 252 39.15 -9.34 38.64
N GLN A 253 39.82 -8.35 39.23
CA GLN A 253 40.14 -7.09 38.56
C GLN A 253 41.27 -7.25 37.52
N HIS A 254 42.06 -8.33 37.55
CA HIS A 254 43.01 -8.65 36.48
C HIS A 254 42.27 -9.24 35.30
N ILE A 255 42.26 -8.52 34.18
CA ILE A 255 41.63 -8.98 32.95
C ILE A 255 42.60 -8.96 31.76
N SER A 256 42.31 -9.80 30.77
CA SER A 256 43.04 -9.87 29.50
C SER A 256 42.16 -9.34 28.38
N CYS A 257 42.64 -8.33 27.65
CA CYS A 257 41.95 -7.84 26.46
C CYS A 257 42.03 -8.87 25.33
N ARG A 258 41.09 -8.81 24.36
CA ARG A 258 41.16 -9.57 23.10
C ARG A 258 42.43 -9.30 22.29
N CYS A 259 43.06 -8.14 22.47
CA CYS A 259 44.36 -7.85 21.85
C CYS A 259 45.57 -8.50 22.59
N GLY A 260 45.32 -9.34 23.59
CA GLY A 260 46.35 -10.01 24.41
C GLY A 260 46.90 -9.17 25.56
N HIS A 261 46.55 -7.87 25.66
CA HIS A 261 47.07 -6.99 26.70
C HIS A 261 46.38 -7.18 28.05
N GLN A 262 47.15 -7.35 29.12
CA GLN A 262 46.64 -7.55 30.48
C GLN A 262 46.64 -6.24 31.28
N PHE A 263 45.52 -5.94 31.93
CA PHE A 263 45.36 -4.70 32.69
C PHE A 263 44.36 -4.87 33.85
N CYS A 264 44.43 -3.96 34.82
CA CYS A 264 43.47 -3.92 35.92
C CYS A 264 42.17 -3.22 35.46
N TYR A 265 41.03 -3.88 35.61
CA TYR A 265 39.71 -3.35 35.28
C TYR A 265 39.32 -2.16 36.17
N GLY A 266 39.74 -2.20 37.44
CA GLY A 266 39.46 -1.15 38.44
C GLY A 266 40.06 0.19 38.02
N CYS A 267 41.40 0.26 37.89
CA CYS A 267 42.11 1.49 37.59
C CYS A 267 42.48 1.70 36.11
N GLY A 268 42.27 0.69 35.25
CA GLY A 268 42.61 0.77 33.82
C GLY A 268 44.11 0.75 33.52
N ARG A 269 44.99 0.38 34.45
CA ARG A 269 46.45 0.38 34.23
C ARG A 269 46.97 -0.98 33.80
N SER A 270 48.01 -0.98 32.97
CA SER A 270 48.68 -2.20 32.49
C SER A 270 49.29 -2.98 33.65
N LEU A 271 49.16 -4.30 33.62
CA LEU A 271 49.73 -5.18 34.64
C LEU A 271 51.10 -5.68 34.19
N ARG A 272 52.14 -5.36 34.98
CA ARG A 272 53.52 -5.81 34.77
C ARG A 272 54.14 -6.32 36.08
N GLY A 273 53.38 -7.09 36.86
CA GLY A 273 53.81 -7.62 38.17
C GLY A 273 52.76 -7.49 39.27
N HIS A 274 53.20 -7.40 40.53
CA HIS A 274 52.32 -7.24 41.69
C HIS A 274 51.65 -5.85 41.65
N HIS A 275 50.37 -5.81 41.32
CA HIS A 275 49.60 -4.58 41.20
C HIS A 275 48.59 -4.47 42.36
N SER A 276 48.78 -3.47 43.21
CA SER A 276 47.82 -3.09 44.24
C SER A 276 46.98 -1.91 43.77
N CYS A 277 45.68 -2.11 43.64
CA CYS A 277 44.75 -1.04 43.25
C CYS A 277 44.39 -0.23 44.50
N VAL A 278 44.93 0.98 44.64
CA VAL A 278 44.43 1.93 45.64
C VAL A 278 43.12 2.49 45.11
N SER A 279 42.04 2.26 45.87
CA SER A 279 40.69 2.74 45.53
C SER A 279 40.57 4.23 45.72
#